data_AF-A0A829PNG6-F1
#
_entry.id   AF-A0A829PNG6-F1
#
_cell.length_a   1.000
_cell.length_b   1.000
_cell.length_c   1.000
_cell.angle_alpha   90.00
_cell.angle_beta   90.00
_cell.angle_gamma   90.00
#
_symmetry.space_group_name_H-M   'P 1'
#
loop_
_entity.id
_entity.type
_entity.pdbx_description
1 polymer ?
#
loop_
_entity_poly.entity_id
_entity_poly.type
_entity_poly.pdbx_seq_one_letter_code
_entity_poly.pdbx_strand_id
1 'polypeptide(L)'
;MVAYVPSPPEFVVKGRSPVGDGAVSEKLEKVVIRFAGDSGDGMQLTGDRFTSEAAIFGNDLATQPNYPAEIRAPQGTLPGVSSFQIQIADYDILTAGDRPDVLVAMNPAALKANIGDLPRGGMVIANSDEFTKRNLAKVGYQSDPLEHDDMSDYVVYQVPMTTLALGAVEPAGVSKKDGARTKNMFALGLLSWMYHRPLEGTEQFLREKFAKKPDVAEANILAFRAGWNYGETTEAFGTTYEVAKASLPAGEYRQVSGNTAMAYGVVAAGRLANTKVVLGTYPITPASDILHELSKYKNFDVLTFQAEDEIAGIGAALGASFGGALGVTSTSGPGWRSRVRPWAWR
;
A
#
# COMPACT_ATOMS: atom_id res chain seq x y z
N MET A 1 -9.95 8.22 3.47
CA MET A 1 -11.21 8.98 3.47
C MET A 1 -12.34 8.01 3.20
N VAL A 2 -13.11 7.66 4.23
CA VAL A 2 -14.18 6.68 4.13
C VAL A 2 -15.51 7.41 3.96
N ALA A 3 -16.28 7.06 2.93
CA ALA A 3 -17.57 7.70 2.61
C ALA A 3 -18.74 6.73 2.75
N TYR A 4 -19.80 7.22 3.40
CA TYR A 4 -21.03 6.54 3.83
C TYR A 4 -22.05 6.31 2.70
N VAL A 5 -22.63 5.11 2.60
CA VAL A 5 -23.81 4.75 1.77
C VAL A 5 -24.61 3.64 2.51
N PRO A 6 -25.96 3.53 2.41
CA PRO A 6 -26.78 2.69 3.31
C PRO A 6 -27.06 1.23 2.84
N SER A 7 -27.15 0.36 3.86
CA SER A 7 -27.30 -1.13 4.03
C SER A 7 -28.54 -1.83 3.43
N PRO A 8 -28.68 -3.21 3.33
CA PRO A 8 -28.51 -4.26 4.39
C PRO A 8 -28.02 -5.70 3.92
N PRO A 9 -28.03 -6.80 4.75
CA PRO A 9 -27.97 -6.99 6.22
C PRO A 9 -26.71 -7.78 6.72
N GLU A 10 -26.61 -7.81 8.06
CA GLU A 10 -25.48 -8.14 8.96
C GLU A 10 -24.88 -9.56 8.92
N PHE A 11 -23.56 -9.65 9.15
CA PHE A 11 -22.88 -10.85 9.63
C PHE A 11 -22.28 -10.60 11.02
N VAL A 12 -22.78 -11.33 12.02
CA VAL A 12 -22.26 -11.33 13.40
C VAL A 12 -21.19 -12.41 13.53
N VAL A 13 -19.93 -12.02 13.77
CA VAL A 13 -18.85 -12.96 14.10
C VAL A 13 -18.56 -12.89 15.60
N LYS A 14 -18.90 -13.96 16.32
CA LYS A 14 -18.51 -14.17 17.73
C LYS A 14 -17.04 -14.58 17.79
N GLY A 15 -16.18 -13.70 18.27
CA GLY A 15 -14.76 -13.99 18.53
C GLY A 15 -14.57 -14.89 19.75
N ARG A 16 -13.79 -15.95 19.59
CA ARG A 16 -13.22 -16.76 20.67
C ARG A 16 -11.70 -16.57 20.56
N SER A 17 -11.08 -16.00 21.60
CA SER A 17 -9.63 -15.82 21.66
C SER A 17 -8.94 -17.11 22.08
N PRO A 18 -7.91 -17.55 21.35
CA PRO A 18 -6.68 -18.09 21.94
C PRO A 18 -5.52 -17.15 21.52
N VAL A 19 -4.60 -16.77 22.39
CA VAL A 19 -3.25 -17.34 22.58
C VAL A 19 -2.59 -16.44 23.66
N GLY A 20 -2.01 -16.97 24.76
CA GLY A 20 -0.59 -17.32 24.89
C GLY A 20 0.15 -16.30 25.77
N ASP A 21 0.19 -16.54 27.08
CA ASP A 21 0.86 -15.71 28.10
C ASP A 21 2.39 -15.70 27.90
N GLY A 22 2.98 -14.57 27.48
CA GLY A 22 4.45 -14.44 27.48
C GLY A 22 5.03 -13.13 26.93
N ALA A 23 4.38 -12.49 25.95
CA ALA A 23 4.84 -11.20 25.43
C ALA A 23 4.22 -10.04 26.23
N VAL A 24 5.04 -9.06 26.61
CA VAL A 24 4.52 -7.79 27.16
C VAL A 24 3.89 -7.02 26.00
N SER A 25 2.58 -6.80 26.04
CA SER A 25 1.86 -6.02 25.02
C SER A 25 1.89 -4.54 25.39
N GLU A 26 2.52 -3.71 24.56
CA GLU A 26 2.51 -2.25 24.70
C GLU A 26 1.34 -1.66 23.91
N LYS A 27 0.53 -0.82 24.57
CA LYS A 27 -0.59 -0.14 23.93
C LYS A 27 -0.12 1.12 23.23
N LEU A 28 -0.41 1.22 21.95
CA LEU A 28 -0.12 2.39 21.13
C LEU A 28 -1.42 3.02 20.64
N GLU A 29 -1.53 4.34 20.77
CA GLU A 29 -2.66 5.11 20.20
C GLU A 29 -2.58 5.16 18.67
N LYS A 30 -1.36 5.18 18.12
CA LYS A 30 -1.08 5.15 16.69
C LYS A 30 0.26 4.50 16.39
N VAL A 31 0.41 4.05 15.16
CA VAL A 31 1.72 3.68 14.62
C VAL A 31 1.78 3.92 13.12
N VAL A 32 2.93 4.39 12.65
CA VAL A 32 3.23 4.58 11.23
C VAL A 32 4.24 3.53 10.79
N ILE A 33 3.83 2.68 9.86
CA ILE A 33 4.65 1.58 9.32
C ILE A 33 4.95 1.89 7.87
N ARG A 34 6.22 1.79 7.48
CA ARG A 34 6.66 1.95 6.09
C ARG A 34 7.33 0.68 5.59
N PHE A 35 6.73 0.08 4.57
CA PHE A 35 7.35 -0.97 3.78
C PHE A 35 8.19 -0.35 2.69
N ALA A 36 9.46 -0.75 2.55
CA ALA A 36 10.35 -0.24 1.52
C ALA A 36 11.11 -1.38 0.85
N GLY A 37 11.13 -1.36 -0.49
CA GLY A 37 11.80 -2.36 -1.31
C GLY A 37 11.96 -1.88 -2.74
N ASP A 38 12.31 -2.77 -3.65
CA ASP A 38 12.41 -2.41 -5.06
C ASP A 38 11.04 -2.43 -5.75
N SER A 39 10.90 -1.66 -6.84
CA SER A 39 9.77 -1.79 -7.75
C SER A 39 9.65 -3.24 -8.25
N GLY A 40 8.49 -3.84 -8.02
CA GLY A 40 8.21 -5.24 -8.36
C GLY A 40 8.36 -6.25 -7.21
N ASP A 41 8.89 -5.85 -6.05
CA ASP A 41 8.94 -6.70 -4.85
C ASP A 41 7.58 -6.79 -4.11
N GLY A 42 6.55 -6.14 -4.62
CA GLY A 42 5.19 -6.27 -4.12
C GLY A 42 4.91 -5.47 -2.83
N MET A 43 5.66 -4.40 -2.55
CA MET A 43 5.45 -3.55 -1.35
C MET A 43 4.05 -2.94 -1.30
N GLN A 44 3.51 -2.59 -2.46
CA GLN A 44 2.14 -2.08 -2.61
C GLN A 44 1.10 -3.14 -2.22
N LEU A 45 1.29 -4.38 -2.68
CA LEU A 45 0.40 -5.49 -2.34
C LEU A 45 0.44 -5.79 -0.84
N THR A 46 1.64 -5.85 -0.26
CA THR A 46 1.82 -6.06 1.17
C THR A 46 1.15 -4.95 1.98
N GLY A 47 1.36 -3.69 1.59
CA GLY A 47 0.76 -2.52 2.21
C GLY A 47 -0.77 -2.49 2.13
N ASP A 48 -1.34 -2.69 0.94
CA ASP A 48 -2.79 -2.75 0.73
C ASP A 48 -3.45 -3.87 1.54
N ARG A 49 -2.75 -5.01 1.68
CA ARG A 49 -3.25 -6.15 2.46
C ARG A 49 -3.26 -5.85 3.95
N PHE A 50 -2.17 -5.32 4.49
CA PHE A 50 -2.11 -4.88 5.89
C PHE A 50 -3.15 -3.79 6.18
N THR A 51 -3.38 -2.90 5.21
CA THR A 51 -4.45 -1.88 5.28
C THR A 51 -5.84 -2.52 5.40
N SER A 52 -6.10 -3.55 4.60
CA SER A 52 -7.38 -4.28 4.64
C SER A 52 -7.59 -4.99 5.99
N GLU A 53 -6.53 -5.59 6.54
CA GLU A 53 -6.58 -6.21 7.88
C GLU A 53 -6.89 -5.18 8.98
N ALA A 54 -6.20 -4.03 8.96
CA ALA A 54 -6.42 -2.96 9.92
C ALA A 54 -7.84 -2.39 9.84
N ALA A 55 -8.39 -2.21 8.63
CA ALA A 55 -9.76 -1.78 8.43
C ALA A 55 -10.78 -2.77 9.01
N ILE A 56 -10.59 -4.08 8.75
CA ILE A 56 -11.49 -5.14 9.26
C ILE A 56 -11.44 -5.23 10.79
N PHE A 57 -10.27 -5.02 11.38
CA PHE A 57 -10.14 -4.98 12.83
C PHE A 57 -10.90 -3.80 13.46
N GLY A 58 -11.09 -2.72 12.69
CA GLY A 58 -11.78 -1.50 13.10
C GLY A 58 -10.83 -0.37 13.49
N ASN A 59 -9.58 -0.39 13.02
CA ASN A 59 -8.71 0.78 13.12
C ASN A 59 -9.10 1.81 12.07
N ASP A 60 -8.93 3.09 12.42
CA ASP A 60 -8.89 4.11 11.38
C ASP A 60 -7.49 4.15 10.77
N LEU A 61 -7.42 4.47 9.48
CA LEU A 61 -6.22 4.31 8.69
C LEU A 61 -6.06 5.36 7.59
N ALA A 62 -4.79 5.63 7.28
CA ALA A 62 -4.41 6.43 6.13
C ALA A 62 -3.16 5.84 5.48
N THR A 63 -3.16 5.76 4.15
CA THR A 63 -2.07 5.17 3.39
C THR A 63 -1.47 6.17 2.42
N GLN A 64 -0.18 6.00 2.16
CA GLN A 64 0.58 6.78 1.19
C GLN A 64 1.51 5.85 0.40
N PRO A 65 1.09 5.39 -0.79
CA PRO A 65 1.97 4.67 -1.69
C PRO A 65 2.97 5.65 -2.33
N ASN A 66 4.24 5.24 -2.39
CA ASN A 66 5.30 5.97 -3.08
C ASN A 66 5.92 5.10 -4.18
N TYR A 67 5.80 5.57 -5.42
CA TYR A 67 6.29 4.87 -6.61
C TYR A 67 7.54 5.58 -7.14
N PRO A 68 8.58 4.82 -7.53
CA PRO A 68 9.71 5.42 -8.22
C PRO A 68 9.27 6.01 -9.56
N ALA A 69 9.92 7.11 -9.96
CA ALA A 69 9.67 7.73 -11.27
C ALA A 69 10.07 6.82 -12.43
N GLU A 70 11.06 5.95 -12.23
CA GLU A 70 11.52 4.99 -13.23
C GLU A 70 10.69 3.70 -13.18
N ILE A 71 10.02 3.39 -14.31
CA ILE A 71 9.18 2.18 -14.44
C ILE A 71 10.01 0.90 -14.28
N ARG A 72 11.29 0.91 -14.69
CA ARG A 72 12.22 -0.23 -14.61
C ARG A 72 13.63 0.19 -14.22
N ALA A 73 13.77 0.80 -13.06
CA ALA A 73 15.08 1.00 -12.47
C ALA A 73 15.78 -0.36 -12.23
N PRO A 74 17.12 -0.43 -12.33
CA PRO A 74 17.85 -1.63 -11.94
C PRO A 74 17.60 -1.99 -10.48
N GLN A 75 17.40 -3.29 -10.19
CA GLN A 75 17.17 -3.76 -8.82
C GLN A 75 18.35 -3.46 -7.89
N GLY A 76 18.02 -3.03 -6.67
CA GLY A 76 18.95 -2.61 -5.63
C GLY A 76 19.58 -1.24 -5.89
N THR A 77 18.86 -0.32 -6.55
CA THR A 77 19.32 1.06 -6.77
C THR A 77 18.35 2.07 -6.17
N LEU A 78 18.86 3.24 -5.77
CA LEU A 78 18.05 4.29 -5.14
C LEU A 78 16.85 4.76 -6.00
N PRO A 79 17.00 4.97 -7.33
CA PRO A 79 15.87 5.38 -8.18
C PRO A 79 14.78 4.32 -8.32
N GLY A 80 15.07 3.06 -7.96
CA GLY A 80 14.13 1.94 -8.04
C GLY A 80 13.37 1.64 -6.76
N VAL A 81 13.64 2.37 -5.68
CA VAL A 81 12.98 2.16 -4.40
C VAL A 81 11.51 2.56 -4.49
N SER A 82 10.63 1.62 -4.11
CA SER A 82 9.22 1.87 -3.85
C SER A 82 8.95 1.68 -2.37
N SER A 83 8.11 2.55 -1.81
CA SER A 83 7.64 2.40 -0.45
C SER A 83 6.13 2.49 -0.36
N PHE A 84 5.59 1.90 0.71
CA PHE A 84 4.18 2.01 1.08
C PHE A 84 4.12 2.36 2.55
N GLN A 85 3.55 3.51 2.88
CA GLN A 85 3.35 3.91 4.25
C GLN A 85 1.88 3.73 4.64
N ILE A 86 1.67 3.21 5.84
CA ILE A 86 0.38 3.11 6.48
C ILE A 86 0.47 3.67 7.90
N GLN A 87 -0.47 4.54 8.25
CA GLN A 87 -0.74 4.88 9.63
C GLN A 87 -2.02 4.18 10.06
N ILE A 88 -1.98 3.56 11.24
CA ILE A 88 -3.14 3.00 11.93
C ILE A 88 -3.29 3.69 13.29
N ALA A 89 -4.51 3.95 13.70
CA ALA A 89 -4.81 4.58 14.98
C ALA A 89 -6.10 4.04 15.61
N ASP A 90 -6.28 4.34 16.90
CA ASP A 90 -7.53 4.14 17.65
C ASP A 90 -8.43 5.39 17.69
N TYR A 91 -8.11 6.40 16.88
CA TYR A 91 -8.89 7.63 16.70
C TYR A 91 -8.88 8.04 15.22
N ASP A 92 -9.73 9.00 14.87
CA ASP A 92 -9.88 9.51 13.50
C ASP A 92 -8.61 10.22 13.01
N ILE A 93 -8.07 9.77 11.87
CA ILE A 93 -6.84 10.28 11.26
C ILE A 93 -7.05 10.70 9.80
N LEU A 94 -6.41 11.81 9.44
CA LEU A 94 -6.52 12.41 8.11
C LEU A 94 -5.22 12.34 7.29
N THR A 95 -4.14 11.86 7.90
CA THR A 95 -2.80 11.83 7.31
C THR A 95 -2.19 10.46 7.45
N ALA A 96 -1.35 10.05 6.49
CA ALA A 96 -0.58 8.80 6.59
C ALA A 96 0.62 8.89 7.53
N GLY A 97 0.83 10.03 8.22
CA GLY A 97 1.93 10.29 9.14
C GLY A 97 3.13 10.95 8.46
N ASP A 98 3.82 11.85 9.16
CA ASP A 98 4.99 12.55 8.60
C ASP A 98 6.24 11.67 8.58
N ARG A 99 6.40 10.82 9.61
CA ARG A 99 7.56 9.97 9.83
C ARG A 99 7.12 8.56 10.20
N PRO A 100 7.82 7.51 9.72
CA PRO A 100 7.57 6.15 10.17
C PRO A 100 8.05 5.95 11.60
N ASP A 101 7.38 5.09 12.36
CA ASP A 101 7.85 4.53 13.62
C ASP A 101 8.56 3.19 13.37
N VAL A 102 8.08 2.45 12.35
CA VAL A 102 8.65 1.17 11.92
C VAL A 102 8.99 1.21 10.43
N LEU A 103 10.24 0.95 10.09
CA LEU A 103 10.73 0.80 8.72
C LEU A 103 11.04 -0.66 8.42
N VAL A 104 10.29 -1.26 7.49
CA VAL A 104 10.60 -2.59 6.94
C VAL A 104 11.43 -2.41 5.67
N ALA A 105 12.72 -2.71 5.74
CA ALA A 105 13.67 -2.54 4.64
C ALA A 105 14.03 -3.88 3.99
N MET A 106 13.58 -4.08 2.76
CA MET A 106 13.81 -5.33 2.01
C MET A 106 15.23 -5.46 1.44
N ASN A 107 15.96 -4.35 1.33
CA ASN A 107 17.31 -4.31 0.77
C ASN A 107 18.06 -3.02 1.23
N PRO A 108 19.38 -2.90 0.96
CA PRO A 108 20.15 -1.72 1.37
C PRO A 108 19.72 -0.40 0.70
N ALA A 109 19.18 -0.45 -0.52
CA ALA A 109 18.68 0.75 -1.22
C ALA A 109 17.46 1.33 -0.51
N ALA A 110 16.51 0.47 -0.13
CA ALA A 110 15.33 0.80 0.64
C ALA A 110 15.68 1.39 2.00
N LEU A 111 16.69 0.81 2.68
CA LEU A 111 17.21 1.36 3.94
C LEU A 111 17.77 2.77 3.71
N LYS A 112 18.73 2.94 2.80
CA LYS A 112 19.39 4.24 2.56
C LYS A 112 18.41 5.34 2.16
N ALA A 113 17.40 5.00 1.35
CA ALA A 113 16.42 5.96 0.86
C ALA A 113 15.43 6.45 1.94
N ASN A 114 15.21 5.67 3.01
CA ASN A 114 14.14 5.96 3.99
C ASN A 114 14.65 6.16 5.43
N ILE A 115 15.88 5.75 5.75
CA ILE A 115 16.39 5.81 7.14
C ILE A 115 16.43 7.24 7.70
N GLY A 116 16.63 8.25 6.84
CA GLY A 116 16.63 9.65 7.25
C GLY A 116 15.27 10.18 7.75
N ASP A 117 14.17 9.51 7.38
CA ASP A 117 12.82 9.88 7.85
C ASP A 117 12.48 9.22 9.19
N LEU A 118 13.19 8.14 9.56
CA LEU A 118 12.96 7.41 10.80
C LEU A 118 13.53 8.21 11.98
N PRO A 119 12.74 8.51 13.02
CA PRO A 119 13.25 9.17 14.21
C PRO A 119 14.17 8.25 15.01
N ARG A 120 15.01 8.85 15.86
CA ARG A 120 15.84 8.10 16.82
C ARG A 120 14.96 7.24 17.73
N GLY A 121 15.40 6.02 17.99
CA GLY A 121 14.62 5.00 18.70
C GLY A 121 13.58 4.30 17.83
N GLY A 122 13.39 4.72 16.57
CA GLY A 122 12.53 4.02 15.63
C GLY A 122 13.02 2.61 15.32
N MET A 123 12.08 1.75 14.91
CA MET A 123 12.35 0.34 14.64
C MET A 123 12.71 0.14 13.17
N VAL A 124 13.77 -0.64 12.92
CA VAL A 124 14.16 -1.10 11.58
C VAL A 124 14.08 -2.61 11.54
N ILE A 125 13.27 -3.14 10.62
CA ILE A 125 13.26 -4.58 10.32
C ILE A 125 13.92 -4.75 8.95
N ALA A 126 15.14 -5.25 8.94
CA ALA A 126 15.96 -5.37 7.74
C ALA A 126 16.06 -6.83 7.27
N ASN A 127 15.88 -7.05 5.97
CA ASN A 127 16.13 -8.34 5.35
C ASN A 127 17.65 -8.57 5.22
N SER A 128 18.27 -9.26 6.18
CA SER A 128 19.73 -9.43 6.25
C SER A 128 20.32 -10.18 5.05
N ASP A 129 19.54 -11.04 4.39
CA ASP A 129 20.00 -11.79 3.20
C ASP A 129 20.41 -10.88 2.03
N GLU A 130 19.85 -9.66 1.95
CA GLU A 130 20.09 -8.73 0.84
C GLU A 130 21.28 -7.79 1.09
N PHE A 131 21.87 -7.78 2.29
CA PHE A 131 23.01 -6.95 2.69
C PHE A 131 24.36 -7.59 2.26
N THR A 132 24.42 -8.03 1.01
CA THR A 132 25.65 -8.57 0.43
C THR A 132 26.59 -7.46 -0.04
N LYS A 133 27.92 -7.72 -0.04
CA LYS A 133 28.94 -6.79 -0.56
C LYS A 133 28.60 -6.18 -1.93
N ARG A 134 28.00 -6.99 -2.82
CA ARG A 134 27.57 -6.55 -4.15
C ARG A 134 26.43 -5.53 -4.10
N ASN A 135 25.42 -5.77 -3.27
CA ASN A 135 24.26 -4.88 -3.15
C ASN A 135 24.63 -3.59 -2.41
N LEU A 136 25.48 -3.67 -1.37
CA LEU A 136 26.04 -2.53 -0.67
C LEU A 136 26.82 -1.60 -1.61
N ALA A 137 27.69 -2.16 -2.45
CA ALA A 137 28.49 -1.40 -3.41
C ALA A 137 27.64 -0.63 -4.43
N LYS A 138 26.53 -1.21 -4.92
CA LYS A 138 25.61 -0.54 -5.86
C LYS A 138 25.00 0.75 -5.30
N VAL A 139 24.80 0.77 -3.99
CA VAL A 139 24.14 1.86 -3.26
C VAL A 139 25.18 2.81 -2.65
N GLY A 140 26.47 2.48 -2.78
CA GLY A 140 27.59 3.28 -2.27
C GLY A 140 27.81 3.15 -0.77
N TYR A 141 27.44 2.02 -0.16
CA TYR A 141 27.87 1.67 1.19
C TYR A 141 29.30 1.13 1.15
N GLN A 142 30.16 1.61 2.06
CA GLN A 142 31.56 1.16 2.19
C GLN A 142 31.65 -0.12 3.03
N SER A 143 30.76 -0.27 4.00
CA SER A 143 30.62 -1.43 4.89
C SER A 143 29.14 -1.67 5.20
N ASP A 144 28.83 -2.77 5.88
CA ASP A 144 27.44 -3.12 6.22
C ASP A 144 26.93 -2.20 7.34
N PRO A 145 25.90 -1.37 7.08
CA PRO A 145 25.33 -0.50 8.09
C PRO A 145 24.68 -1.27 9.25
N LEU A 146 24.31 -2.54 9.06
CA LEU A 146 23.66 -3.36 10.09
C LEU A 146 24.66 -3.92 11.13
N GLU A 147 25.95 -4.00 10.79
CA GLU A 147 27.00 -4.56 11.66
C GLU A 147 27.80 -3.47 12.41
N HIS A 148 27.53 -2.20 12.12
CA HIS A 148 28.26 -1.07 12.69
C HIS A 148 27.39 -0.21 13.61
N ASP A 149 28.05 0.59 14.47
CA ASP A 149 27.41 1.58 15.36
C ASP A 149 26.64 2.68 14.62
N ASP A 150 26.71 2.72 13.28
CA ASP A 150 25.95 3.64 12.42
C ASP A 150 24.43 3.56 12.67
N MET A 151 23.95 2.41 13.18
CA MET A 151 22.54 2.19 13.48
C MET A 151 22.23 2.16 14.99
N SER A 152 23.18 2.55 15.85
CA SER A 152 23.01 2.56 17.32
C SER A 152 21.89 3.50 17.81
N ASP A 153 21.53 4.49 17.00
CA ASP A 153 20.41 5.40 17.23
C ASP A 153 19.03 4.73 17.01
N TYR A 154 18.97 3.48 16.53
CA TYR A 154 17.75 2.77 16.14
C TYR A 154 17.64 1.37 16.77
N VAL A 155 16.41 0.85 16.85
CA VAL A 155 16.17 -0.56 17.25
C VAL A 155 16.16 -1.42 15.99
N VAL A 156 17.25 -2.14 15.73
CA VAL A 156 17.43 -2.92 14.49
C VAL A 156 17.18 -4.41 14.71
N TYR A 157 16.25 -4.96 13.93
CA TYR A 157 15.99 -6.39 13.81
C TYR A 157 16.48 -6.89 12.44
N GLN A 158 17.51 -7.73 12.48
CA GLN A 158 18.04 -8.39 11.29
C GLN A 158 17.35 -9.73 11.11
N VAL A 159 16.57 -9.86 10.04
CA VAL A 159 15.80 -11.07 9.76
C VAL A 159 16.21 -11.63 8.40
N PRO A 160 16.64 -12.90 8.31
CA PRO A 160 16.95 -13.54 7.03
C PRO A 160 15.65 -13.93 6.32
N MET A 161 14.88 -12.93 5.88
CA MET A 161 13.53 -13.10 5.35
C MET A 161 13.52 -13.95 4.07
N THR A 162 14.52 -13.78 3.20
CA THR A 162 14.59 -14.52 1.94
C THR A 162 14.86 -16.00 2.21
N THR A 163 15.81 -16.31 3.09
CA THR A 163 16.19 -17.67 3.46
C THR A 163 15.03 -18.39 4.16
N LEU A 164 14.38 -17.73 5.12
CA LEU A 164 13.23 -18.29 5.85
C LEU A 164 12.01 -18.50 4.94
N ALA A 165 11.71 -17.53 4.07
CA ALA A 165 10.63 -17.66 3.09
C ALA A 165 10.90 -18.81 2.11
N LEU A 166 12.14 -18.93 1.60
CA LEU A 166 12.52 -20.02 0.69
C LEU A 166 12.37 -21.39 1.36
N GLY A 167 12.82 -21.55 2.61
CA GLY A 167 12.67 -22.80 3.35
C GLY A 167 11.19 -23.17 3.59
N ALA A 168 10.34 -22.18 3.87
CA ALA A 168 8.92 -22.41 4.09
C ALA A 168 8.15 -22.85 2.84
N VAL A 169 8.58 -22.41 1.65
CA VAL A 169 7.87 -22.70 0.38
C VAL A 169 8.41 -23.94 -0.34
N GLU A 170 9.47 -24.59 0.15
CA GLU A 170 10.00 -25.83 -0.43
C GLU A 170 8.91 -26.91 -0.66
N PRO A 171 7.97 -27.14 0.27
CA PRO A 171 6.90 -28.13 0.07
C PRO A 171 5.92 -27.78 -1.05
N ALA A 172 5.80 -26.51 -1.44
CA ALA A 172 4.90 -26.07 -2.51
C ALA A 172 5.47 -26.33 -3.92
N GLY A 173 6.72 -26.78 -4.05
CA GLY A 173 7.32 -27.15 -5.34
C GLY A 173 7.53 -25.97 -6.31
N VAL A 174 7.50 -24.72 -5.81
CA VAL A 174 7.70 -23.52 -6.63
C VAL A 174 9.17 -23.31 -7.01
N SER A 175 9.41 -22.59 -8.11
CA SER A 175 10.77 -22.24 -8.51
C SER A 175 11.44 -21.37 -7.45
N LYS A 176 12.78 -21.48 -7.28
CA LYS A 176 13.53 -20.60 -6.35
C LYS A 176 13.28 -19.11 -6.61
N LYS A 177 13.04 -18.73 -7.87
CA LYS A 177 12.74 -17.35 -8.26
C LYS A 177 11.37 -16.89 -7.76
N ASP A 178 10.37 -17.76 -7.84
CA ASP A 178 9.02 -17.46 -7.34
C ASP A 178 8.97 -17.52 -5.82
N GLY A 179 9.70 -18.46 -5.19
CA GLY A 179 9.86 -18.50 -3.74
C GLY A 179 10.52 -17.24 -3.18
N ALA A 180 11.60 -16.75 -3.80
CA ALA A 180 12.27 -15.51 -3.35
C ALA A 180 11.36 -14.28 -3.42
N ARG A 181 10.35 -14.26 -4.29
CA ARG A 181 9.36 -13.18 -4.37
C ARG A 181 8.36 -13.16 -3.22
N THR A 182 8.24 -14.25 -2.47
CA THR A 182 7.33 -14.35 -1.31
C THR A 182 7.88 -13.70 -0.04
N LYS A 183 9.12 -13.18 -0.07
CA LYS A 183 9.75 -12.45 1.06
C LYS A 183 8.88 -11.29 1.58
N ASN A 184 8.10 -10.67 0.70
CA ASN A 184 7.15 -9.62 1.06
C ASN A 184 5.95 -10.12 1.89
N MET A 185 5.51 -11.37 1.66
CA MET A 185 4.49 -12.03 2.46
C MET A 185 5.03 -12.50 3.81
N PHE A 186 6.30 -12.93 3.85
CA PHE A 186 6.96 -13.22 5.12
C PHE A 186 6.99 -11.97 6.02
N ALA A 187 7.40 -10.82 5.48
CA ALA A 187 7.37 -9.56 6.24
C ALA A 187 5.95 -9.13 6.65
N LEU A 188 4.95 -9.38 5.79
CA LEU A 188 3.55 -9.16 6.15
C LEU A 188 3.15 -10.00 7.35
N GLY A 189 3.47 -11.30 7.35
CA GLY A 189 3.14 -12.22 8.44
C GLY A 189 3.79 -11.84 9.77
N LEU A 190 5.05 -11.41 9.72
CA LEU A 190 5.77 -10.92 10.90
C LEU A 190 5.09 -9.69 11.51
N LEU A 191 4.68 -8.72 10.68
CA LEU A 191 3.95 -7.55 11.18
C LEU A 191 2.54 -7.89 11.64
N SER A 192 1.85 -8.79 10.94
CA SER A 192 0.54 -9.27 11.39
C SER A 192 0.67 -9.87 12.80
N TRP A 193 1.73 -10.63 13.09
CA TRP A 193 2.01 -11.12 14.44
C TRP A 193 2.28 -9.99 15.44
N MET A 194 3.20 -9.07 15.10
CA MET A 194 3.56 -7.95 15.98
C MET A 194 2.35 -7.09 16.40
N TYR A 195 1.34 -6.96 15.53
CA TYR A 195 0.12 -6.17 15.77
C TYR A 195 -1.14 -7.01 16.00
N HIS A 196 -0.98 -8.30 16.32
CA HIS A 196 -2.08 -9.22 16.64
C HIS A 196 -3.22 -9.24 15.60
N ARG A 197 -2.88 -9.28 14.31
CA ARG A 197 -3.85 -9.30 13.20
C ARG A 197 -4.28 -10.73 12.84
N PRO A 198 -5.56 -10.96 12.51
CA PRO A 198 -6.03 -12.30 12.15
C PRO A 198 -5.45 -12.77 10.81
N LEU A 199 -5.09 -14.06 10.73
CA LEU A 199 -4.46 -14.66 9.55
C LEU A 199 -5.47 -15.01 8.45
N GLU A 200 -6.68 -15.43 8.85
CA GLU A 200 -7.66 -16.11 7.98
C GLU A 200 -8.08 -15.27 6.79
N GLY A 201 -8.34 -13.97 7.03
CA GLY A 201 -8.75 -13.05 5.98
C GLY A 201 -7.69 -12.91 4.89
N THR A 202 -6.41 -13.03 5.27
CA THR A 202 -5.28 -12.83 4.35
C THR A 202 -5.01 -14.07 3.55
N GLU A 203 -5.14 -15.24 4.15
CA GLU A 203 -5.09 -16.51 3.44
C GLU A 203 -6.19 -16.61 2.38
N GLN A 204 -7.42 -16.26 2.73
CA GLN A 204 -8.54 -16.26 1.78
C GLN A 204 -8.26 -15.34 0.60
N PHE A 205 -7.82 -14.10 0.87
CA PHE A 205 -7.48 -13.15 -0.18
C PHE A 205 -6.36 -13.65 -1.10
N LEU A 206 -5.32 -14.28 -0.54
CA LEU A 206 -4.23 -14.83 -1.35
C LEU A 206 -4.72 -15.96 -2.27
N ARG A 207 -5.62 -16.83 -1.78
CA ARG A 207 -6.27 -17.87 -2.59
C ARG A 207 -7.09 -17.28 -3.73
N GLU A 208 -7.89 -16.24 -3.45
CA GLU A 208 -8.71 -15.58 -4.46
C GLU A 208 -7.87 -14.84 -5.50
N LYS A 209 -6.88 -14.06 -5.06
CA LYS A 209 -6.01 -13.26 -5.94
C LYS A 209 -5.19 -14.14 -6.89
N PHE A 210 -4.68 -15.25 -6.39
CA PHE A 210 -3.86 -16.19 -7.15
C PHE A 210 -4.64 -17.44 -7.57
N ALA A 211 -5.97 -17.39 -7.65
CA ALA A 211 -6.82 -18.53 -8.04
C ALA A 211 -6.43 -19.18 -9.38
N LYS A 212 -5.82 -18.39 -10.29
CA LYS A 212 -5.32 -18.88 -11.59
C LYS A 212 -3.97 -19.62 -11.50
N LYS A 213 -3.27 -19.54 -10.37
CA LYS A 213 -1.95 -20.12 -10.11
C LYS A 213 -1.90 -20.66 -8.66
N PRO A 214 -2.51 -21.82 -8.39
CA PRO A 214 -2.63 -22.36 -7.03
C PRO A 214 -1.29 -22.57 -6.34
N ASP A 215 -0.25 -23.01 -7.06
CA ASP A 215 1.09 -23.23 -6.49
C ASP A 215 1.69 -21.93 -5.94
N VAL A 216 1.46 -20.81 -6.64
CA VAL A 216 1.88 -19.48 -6.19
C VAL A 216 1.06 -19.02 -4.99
N ALA A 217 -0.25 -19.33 -4.97
CA ALA A 217 -1.12 -19.02 -3.84
C ALA A 217 -0.62 -19.72 -2.56
N GLU A 218 -0.40 -21.03 -2.62
CA GLU A 218 0.08 -21.81 -1.48
C GLU A 218 1.48 -21.36 -1.03
N ALA A 219 2.40 -21.07 -1.96
CA ALA A 219 3.70 -20.53 -1.60
C ALA A 219 3.61 -19.19 -0.84
N ASN A 220 2.74 -18.27 -1.27
CA ASN A 220 2.54 -17.01 -0.55
C ASN A 220 1.92 -17.22 0.85
N ILE A 221 0.99 -18.17 0.98
CA ILE A 221 0.36 -18.50 2.27
C ILE A 221 1.38 -19.14 3.23
N LEU A 222 2.22 -20.07 2.73
CA LEU A 222 3.27 -20.69 3.54
C LEU A 222 4.30 -19.66 4.00
N ALA A 223 4.73 -18.75 3.12
CA ALA A 223 5.64 -17.66 3.48
C ALA A 223 5.02 -16.72 4.52
N PHE A 224 3.74 -16.37 4.37
CA PHE A 224 2.99 -15.55 5.33
C PHE A 224 2.93 -16.21 6.71
N ARG A 225 2.53 -17.49 6.78
CA ARG A 225 2.51 -18.26 8.04
C ARG A 225 3.90 -18.40 8.65
N ALA A 226 4.94 -18.58 7.84
CA ALA A 226 6.32 -18.63 8.32
C ALA A 226 6.75 -17.32 8.98
N GLY A 227 6.33 -16.17 8.42
CA GLY A 227 6.56 -14.85 9.04
C GLY A 227 5.88 -14.72 10.40
N TRP A 228 4.63 -15.16 10.52
CA TRP A 228 3.90 -15.19 11.79
C TRP A 228 4.58 -16.08 12.82
N ASN A 229 4.88 -17.33 12.45
CA ASN A 229 5.51 -18.32 13.33
C ASN A 229 6.91 -17.87 13.76
N TYR A 230 7.64 -17.16 12.89
CA TYR A 230 8.94 -16.59 13.23
C TYR A 230 8.83 -15.59 14.38
N GLY A 231 7.80 -14.74 14.35
CA GLY A 231 7.47 -13.84 15.44
C GLY A 231 7.19 -14.60 16.75
N GLU A 232 6.33 -15.61 16.71
CA GLU A 232 6.00 -16.40 17.91
C GLU A 232 7.18 -17.18 18.50
N THR A 233 8.09 -17.66 17.65
CA THR A 233 9.19 -18.55 18.08
C THR A 233 10.43 -17.77 18.53
N THR A 234 10.62 -16.55 18.02
CA THR A 234 11.86 -15.81 18.25
C THR A 234 11.66 -14.80 19.38
N GLU A 235 12.42 -14.94 20.46
CA GLU A 235 12.46 -13.95 21.56
C GLU A 235 13.08 -12.60 21.16
N ALA A 236 13.46 -12.42 19.89
CA ALA A 236 14.05 -11.19 19.38
C ALA A 236 13.11 -10.00 19.55
N PHE A 237 11.79 -10.20 19.47
CA PHE A 237 10.80 -9.16 19.66
C PHE A 237 10.24 -9.25 21.09
N GLY A 238 10.86 -8.53 22.03
CA GLY A 238 10.46 -8.55 23.45
C GLY A 238 9.09 -7.92 23.76
N THR A 239 8.53 -7.17 22.82
CA THR A 239 7.27 -6.44 22.96
C THR A 239 6.44 -6.60 21.70
N THR A 240 5.18 -7.00 21.85
CA THR A 240 4.17 -6.90 20.80
C THR A 240 3.35 -5.62 21.02
N TYR A 241 2.74 -5.09 19.97
CA TYR A 241 2.01 -3.83 20.05
C TYR A 241 0.53 -4.05 19.82
N GLU A 242 -0.29 -3.40 20.64
CA GLU A 242 -1.73 -3.39 20.48
C GLU A 242 -2.20 -1.98 20.14
N VAL A 243 -2.77 -1.82 18.93
CA VAL A 243 -3.48 -0.61 18.54
C VAL A 243 -4.96 -0.89 18.69
N ALA A 244 -5.60 -0.22 19.65
CA ALA A 244 -7.00 -0.40 19.96
C ALA A 244 -7.90 -0.05 18.76
N LYS A 245 -9.15 -0.54 18.77
CA LYS A 245 -10.11 -0.20 17.72
C LYS A 245 -10.48 1.28 17.80
N ALA A 246 -10.67 1.90 16.64
CA ALA A 246 -11.03 3.30 16.59
C ALA A 246 -12.48 3.56 17.02
N SER A 247 -12.69 4.64 17.76
CA SER A 247 -14.04 5.12 18.08
C SER A 247 -14.64 5.84 16.88
N LEU A 248 -15.12 5.04 15.92
CA LEU A 248 -15.75 5.53 14.70
C LEU A 248 -17.28 5.56 14.85
N PRO A 249 -17.98 6.55 14.25
CA PRO A 249 -19.43 6.53 14.17
C PRO A 249 -19.97 5.22 13.58
N ALA A 250 -21.14 4.74 14.00
CA ALA A 250 -21.73 3.57 13.37
C ALA A 250 -22.04 3.85 11.90
N GLY A 251 -21.59 2.99 10.98
CA GLY A 251 -21.82 3.14 9.54
C GLY A 251 -21.14 2.08 8.69
N GLU A 252 -21.39 2.13 7.38
CA GLU A 252 -20.67 1.33 6.39
C GLU A 252 -19.41 2.06 5.93
N TYR A 253 -18.28 1.37 6.04
CA TYR A 253 -16.98 1.90 5.73
C TYR A 253 -16.47 1.32 4.41
N ARG A 254 -16.01 2.20 3.52
CA ARG A 254 -15.35 1.84 2.27
C ARG A 254 -13.99 2.52 2.14
N GLN A 255 -12.95 1.72 1.91
CA GLN A 255 -11.64 2.21 1.51
C GLN A 255 -11.69 2.68 0.05
N VAL A 256 -11.35 3.95 -0.19
CA VAL A 256 -11.27 4.53 -1.54
C VAL A 256 -10.04 5.43 -1.66
N SER A 257 -9.42 5.43 -2.84
CA SER A 257 -8.40 6.43 -3.19
C SER A 257 -9.06 7.78 -3.51
N GLY A 258 -8.30 8.88 -3.46
CA GLY A 258 -8.81 10.21 -3.85
C GLY A 258 -9.29 10.25 -5.31
N ASN A 259 -8.57 9.60 -6.22
CA ASN A 259 -8.96 9.51 -7.63
C ASN A 259 -10.27 8.73 -7.83
N THR A 260 -10.43 7.62 -7.10
CA THR A 260 -11.66 6.82 -7.12
C THR A 260 -12.84 7.60 -6.53
N ALA A 261 -12.63 8.31 -5.41
CA ALA A 261 -13.65 9.15 -4.80
C ALA A 261 -14.08 10.29 -5.74
N MET A 262 -13.14 10.92 -6.44
CA MET A 262 -13.44 11.93 -7.45
C MET A 262 -14.26 11.36 -8.60
N ALA A 263 -13.89 10.18 -9.12
CA ALA A 263 -14.67 9.50 -10.15
C ALA A 263 -16.11 9.22 -9.68
N TYR A 264 -16.30 8.73 -8.46
CA TYR A 264 -17.64 8.50 -7.91
C TYR A 264 -18.45 9.79 -7.73
N GLY A 265 -17.81 10.87 -7.29
CA GLY A 265 -18.42 12.19 -7.21
C GLY A 265 -18.92 12.70 -8.56
N VAL A 266 -18.12 12.51 -9.62
CA VAL A 266 -18.49 12.88 -11.00
C VAL A 266 -19.68 12.05 -11.50
N VAL A 267 -19.68 10.73 -11.25
CA VAL A 267 -20.82 9.86 -11.60
C VAL A 267 -22.08 10.26 -10.83
N ALA A 268 -21.95 10.53 -9.53
CA ALA A 268 -23.07 10.96 -8.70
C ALA A 268 -23.64 12.31 -9.17
N ALA A 269 -22.78 13.26 -9.54
CA ALA A 269 -23.21 14.55 -10.08
C ALA A 269 -24.00 14.39 -11.38
N GLY A 270 -23.53 13.54 -12.31
CA GLY A 270 -24.26 13.23 -13.55
C GLY A 270 -25.63 12.61 -13.30
N ARG A 271 -25.71 11.66 -12.36
CA ARG A 271 -26.97 11.00 -11.99
C ARG A 271 -27.94 11.96 -11.30
N LEU A 272 -27.48 12.78 -10.35
CA LEU A 272 -28.33 13.75 -9.65
C LEU A 272 -28.81 14.87 -10.59
N ALA A 273 -27.97 15.30 -11.52
CA ALA A 273 -28.34 16.28 -12.54
C ALA A 273 -29.12 15.68 -13.72
N ASN A 274 -29.38 14.37 -13.71
CA ASN A 274 -29.98 13.62 -14.81
C ASN A 274 -29.37 13.96 -16.20
N THR A 275 -28.04 14.10 -16.22
CA THR A 275 -27.29 14.61 -17.38
C THR A 275 -26.13 13.68 -17.69
N LYS A 276 -25.91 13.42 -18.98
CA LYS A 276 -24.78 12.61 -19.46
C LYS A 276 -23.46 13.22 -19.00
N VAL A 277 -22.52 12.40 -18.53
CA VAL A 277 -21.17 12.85 -18.17
C VAL A 277 -20.24 12.61 -19.35
N VAL A 278 -19.43 13.61 -19.70
CA VAL A 278 -18.36 13.46 -20.70
C VAL A 278 -17.03 13.89 -20.10
N LEU A 279 -16.12 12.93 -19.94
CA LEU A 279 -14.75 13.19 -19.54
C LEU A 279 -13.86 13.32 -20.78
N GLY A 280 -13.30 14.50 -21.02
CA GLY A 280 -12.23 14.71 -22.00
C GLY A 280 -10.88 14.89 -21.32
N THR A 281 -9.94 13.99 -21.55
CA THR A 281 -8.65 14.01 -20.83
C THR A 281 -7.50 13.40 -21.64
N TYR A 282 -6.29 13.86 -21.35
CA TYR A 282 -5.05 13.24 -21.79
C TYR A 282 -4.42 12.47 -20.61
N PRO A 283 -3.86 11.27 -20.81
CA PRO A 283 -3.26 10.51 -19.72
C PRO A 283 -2.01 11.20 -19.15
N ILE A 284 -2.06 11.57 -17.87
CA ILE A 284 -0.94 12.14 -17.12
C ILE A 284 -1.01 11.68 -15.66
N THR A 285 0.12 11.30 -15.06
CA THR A 285 0.19 10.93 -13.63
C THR A 285 0.04 12.18 -12.75
N PRO A 286 -0.80 12.17 -11.69
CA PRO A 286 -1.61 11.07 -11.14
C PRO A 286 -3.08 11.05 -11.63
N ALA A 287 -3.46 11.85 -12.63
CA ALA A 287 -4.85 12.03 -13.06
C ALA A 287 -5.42 10.88 -13.92
N SER A 288 -4.56 10.07 -14.56
CA SER A 288 -4.98 8.96 -15.44
C SER A 288 -5.90 7.94 -14.76
N ASP A 289 -5.78 7.73 -13.45
CA ASP A 289 -6.63 6.77 -12.73
C ASP A 289 -8.10 7.17 -12.74
N ILE A 290 -8.40 8.48 -12.79
CA ILE A 290 -9.77 8.99 -12.90
C ILE A 290 -10.40 8.53 -14.23
N LEU A 291 -9.64 8.59 -15.33
CA LEU A 291 -10.07 8.08 -16.63
C LEU A 291 -10.32 6.56 -16.56
N HIS A 292 -9.38 5.81 -15.98
CA HIS A 292 -9.51 4.36 -15.86
C HIS A 292 -10.73 3.97 -15.03
N GLU A 293 -10.99 4.64 -13.92
CA GLU A 293 -12.14 4.36 -13.07
C GLU A 293 -13.46 4.74 -13.73
N LEU A 294 -13.57 5.94 -14.31
CA LEU A 294 -14.78 6.37 -15.02
C LEU A 294 -15.11 5.50 -16.24
N SER A 295 -14.10 4.90 -16.90
CA SER A 295 -14.31 4.04 -18.06
C SER A 295 -15.10 2.75 -17.73
N LYS A 296 -15.16 2.36 -16.45
CA LYS A 296 -15.93 1.20 -15.96
C LYS A 296 -17.42 1.54 -15.81
N TYR A 297 -17.79 2.82 -15.69
CA TYR A 297 -19.14 3.28 -15.36
C TYR A 297 -19.96 3.73 -16.57
N LYS A 298 -19.76 3.12 -17.74
CA LYS A 298 -20.53 3.43 -18.98
C LYS A 298 -22.04 3.20 -18.81
N ASN A 299 -22.42 2.30 -17.91
CA ASN A 299 -23.80 2.04 -17.49
C ASN A 299 -24.44 3.19 -16.69
N PHE A 300 -23.68 4.23 -16.34
CA PHE A 300 -24.16 5.46 -15.70
C PHE A 300 -24.13 6.67 -16.64
N ASP A 301 -24.26 6.45 -17.96
CA ASP A 301 -24.20 7.49 -18.99
C ASP A 301 -22.92 8.32 -18.94
N VAL A 302 -21.81 7.65 -18.60
CA VAL A 302 -20.46 8.23 -18.60
C VAL A 302 -19.79 7.91 -19.92
N LEU A 303 -19.36 8.94 -20.64
CA LEU A 303 -18.53 8.85 -21.83
C LEU A 303 -17.12 9.34 -21.50
N THR A 304 -16.13 8.49 -21.71
CA THR A 304 -14.71 8.84 -21.57
C THR A 304 -14.07 9.02 -22.94
N PHE A 305 -13.43 10.16 -23.17
CA PHE A 305 -12.69 10.48 -24.38
C PHE A 305 -11.22 10.73 -24.03
N GLN A 306 -10.35 9.83 -24.52
CA GLN A 306 -8.91 10.00 -24.44
C GLN A 306 -8.47 10.86 -25.62
N ALA A 307 -8.06 12.08 -25.32
CA ALA A 307 -7.58 13.04 -26.31
C ALA A 307 -6.09 12.82 -26.63
N GLU A 308 -5.65 13.41 -27.72
CA GLU A 308 -4.26 13.44 -28.18
C GLU A 308 -3.36 14.35 -27.34
N ASP A 309 -3.92 15.41 -26.76
CA ASP A 309 -3.26 16.35 -25.88
C ASP A 309 -4.24 16.96 -24.85
N GLU A 310 -3.73 17.74 -23.89
CA GLU A 310 -4.59 18.35 -22.87
C GLU A 310 -5.55 19.42 -23.40
N ILE A 311 -5.26 20.03 -24.56
CA ILE A 311 -6.05 21.09 -25.18
C ILE A 311 -7.29 20.48 -25.84
N ALA A 312 -7.12 19.42 -26.62
CA ALA A 312 -8.20 18.62 -27.18
C ALA A 312 -9.04 17.98 -26.08
N GLY A 313 -8.42 17.53 -24.98
CA GLY A 313 -9.12 17.01 -23.81
C GLY A 313 -10.11 18.02 -23.21
N ILE A 314 -9.66 19.25 -22.92
CA ILE A 314 -10.56 20.29 -22.42
C ILE A 314 -11.54 20.81 -23.47
N GLY A 315 -11.14 20.85 -24.75
CA GLY A 315 -12.01 21.22 -25.86
C GLY A 315 -13.20 20.27 -25.99
N ALA A 316 -12.97 18.96 -25.87
CA ALA A 316 -14.02 17.95 -25.86
C ALA A 316 -14.96 18.12 -24.65
N ALA A 317 -14.43 18.42 -23.46
CA ALA A 317 -15.24 18.68 -22.27
C ALA A 317 -16.11 19.93 -22.43
N LEU A 318 -15.57 21.03 -22.97
CA LEU A 318 -16.31 22.26 -23.24
C LEU A 318 -17.39 22.05 -24.30
N GLY A 319 -17.07 21.35 -25.40
CA GLY A 319 -18.03 21.01 -26.45
C GLY A 319 -19.19 20.16 -25.91
N ALA A 320 -18.89 19.19 -25.03
CA ALA A 320 -19.91 18.41 -24.33
C ALA A 320 -20.78 19.29 -23.42
N SER A 321 -20.17 20.22 -22.68
CA SER A 321 -20.91 21.16 -21.84
C SER A 321 -21.84 22.06 -22.64
N PHE A 322 -21.38 22.57 -23.79
CA PHE A 322 -22.20 23.36 -24.70
C PHE A 322 -23.36 22.55 -25.29
N GLY A 323 -23.14 21.25 -25.55
CA GLY A 323 -24.16 20.32 -26.01
C GLY A 323 -25.15 19.85 -24.94
N GLY A 324 -25.09 20.38 -23.71
CA GLY A 324 -26.00 20.06 -22.61
C GLY A 324 -25.60 18.83 -21.78
N ALA A 325 -24.39 18.30 -21.95
CA ALA A 325 -23.83 17.26 -21.09
C ALA A 325 -22.99 17.87 -19.95
N LEU A 326 -22.66 17.09 -18.93
CA LEU A 326 -21.70 17.50 -17.90
C LEU A 326 -20.27 17.24 -18.41
N GLY A 327 -19.64 18.28 -18.93
CA GLY A 327 -18.25 18.25 -19.41
C GLY A 327 -17.24 18.31 -18.26
N VAL A 328 -16.38 17.31 -18.16
CA VAL A 328 -15.34 17.20 -17.12
C VAL A 328 -13.98 16.93 -17.76
N THR A 329 -12.91 17.39 -17.14
CA THR A 329 -11.53 17.07 -17.53
C THR A 329 -10.69 16.81 -16.28
N SER A 330 -9.63 16.01 -16.41
CA SER A 330 -8.67 15.71 -15.36
C SER A 330 -7.25 16.00 -15.87
N THR A 331 -6.37 16.54 -15.03
CA THR A 331 -4.98 16.85 -15.43
C THR A 331 -4.07 17.03 -14.21
N SER A 332 -2.79 17.29 -14.46
CA SER A 332 -1.76 17.60 -13.46
C SER A 332 -1.01 18.89 -13.87
N GLY A 333 -0.03 19.32 -13.07
CA GLY A 333 0.69 20.59 -13.25
C GLY A 333 1.15 20.92 -14.68
N PRO A 334 1.82 19.99 -15.41
CA PRO A 334 2.24 20.22 -16.79
C PRO A 334 1.06 20.49 -17.73
N GLY A 335 0.01 19.67 -17.62
CA GLY A 335 -1.19 19.77 -18.44
C GLY A 335 -2.09 20.96 -18.09
N TRP A 336 -2.01 21.50 -16.86
CA TRP A 336 -2.62 22.78 -16.52
C TRP A 336 -1.92 23.93 -17.24
N ARG A 337 -0.59 23.96 -17.26
CA ARG A 337 0.18 25.04 -17.90
C ARG A 337 -0.05 25.11 -19.41
N SER A 338 -0.21 23.98 -20.09
CA SER A 338 -0.54 23.95 -21.53
C SER A 338 -1.92 24.57 -21.82
N ARG A 339 -2.84 24.58 -20.85
CA ARG A 339 -4.19 25.16 -20.97
C ARG A 339 -4.24 26.67 -20.75
N VAL A 340 -3.25 27.32 -20.15
CA VAL A 340 -3.35 28.76 -19.80
C VAL A 340 -3.57 29.65 -21.03
N ARG A 341 -3.12 29.25 -22.22
CA ARG A 341 -3.34 30.03 -23.47
C ARG A 341 -4.83 30.14 -23.87
N PRO A 342 -5.64 29.06 -23.91
CA PRO A 342 -7.08 29.18 -24.21
C PRO A 342 -7.93 29.90 -23.13
N TRP A 343 -7.51 29.92 -21.86
CA TRP A 343 -8.27 30.60 -20.79
C TRP A 343 -7.95 32.10 -20.68
N ALA A 344 -6.86 32.57 -21.29
CA ALA A 344 -6.44 33.98 -21.28
C ALA A 344 -7.12 34.84 -22.37
N TRP A 345 -8.05 34.28 -23.15
CA TRP A 345 -8.89 35.05 -24.06
C TRP A 345 -10.23 35.40 -23.40
N ARG A 346 -10.19 36.35 -22.46
CA ARG A 346 -11.27 37.31 -22.17
C ARG A 346 -10.68 38.62 -21.71
#